data_AF-A0A2S8FD33-F1
#
_entry.id   AF-A0A2S8FD33-F1
#
_cell.length_a   1.000
_cell.length_b   1.000
_cell.length_c   1.000
_cell.angle_alpha   90.00
_cell.angle_beta   90.00
_cell.angle_gamma   90.00
#
_symmetry.space_group_name_H-M   'P 1'
#
loop_
_entity.id
_entity.type
_entity.pdbx_description
1 polymer ?
#
loop_
_entity_poly.entity_id
_entity_poly.type
_entity_poly.pdbx_seq_one_letter_code
_entity_poly.pdbx_strand_id
1 'polypeptide(L)'
;MGDLGILAFNEGSKFWGTEDFATGLGLMINGVQYALIFATGYFYNPMAGTYDLHLRFVFYDVFGLDDDDLDEYGASSSFNVFNSQVGITAWWQLQHQFAYAPLVTRAVVTRKFLNVPAV
;
A
#
# COMPACT_ATOMS: atom_id res chain seq x y z
N MET A 1 17.62 -8.48 9.76
CA MET A 1 16.28 -8.81 10.27
C MET A 1 15.45 -7.54 10.18
N GLY A 2 14.32 -7.44 9.48
CA GLY A 2 13.59 -8.40 8.67
C GLY A 2 13.47 -7.91 7.23
N ASP A 3 13.45 -8.87 6.32
CA ASP A 3 12.95 -8.71 4.97
C ASP A 3 11.51 -8.18 5.08
N LEU A 4 11.20 -7.05 4.43
CA LEU A 4 9.92 -6.35 4.61
C LEU A 4 8.75 -7.02 3.87
N GLY A 5 8.91 -8.30 3.53
CA GLY A 5 8.10 -8.93 2.52
C GLY A 5 8.29 -8.24 1.18
N ILE A 6 7.93 -8.96 0.13
CA ILE A 6 7.67 -8.37 -1.18
C ILE A 6 6.69 -7.21 -0.94
N LEU A 7 6.91 -6.04 -1.55
CA LEU A 7 5.92 -4.96 -1.52
C LEU A 7 4.59 -5.60 -1.93
N ALA A 8 3.61 -5.63 -1.02
CA ALA A 8 2.28 -6.15 -1.31
C ALA A 8 1.62 -5.14 -2.25
N PHE A 9 2.00 -5.15 -3.51
CA PHE A 9 1.18 -4.64 -4.58
C PHE A 9 0.27 -5.77 -4.95
N ASN A 10 -1.02 -5.46 -5.12
CA ASN A 10 -1.97 -6.44 -5.61
C ASN A 10 -1.41 -7.17 -6.83
N GLU A 11 -1.32 -8.48 -6.73
CA GLU A 11 -1.22 -9.36 -7.87
C GLU A 11 -2.63 -9.77 -8.28
N GLY A 12 -2.92 -9.65 -9.57
CA GLY A 12 -4.18 -10.09 -10.14
C GLY A 12 -4.93 -9.02 -10.92
N SER A 13 -5.96 -9.46 -11.64
CA SER A 13 -6.80 -8.60 -12.46
C SER A 13 -8.10 -8.30 -11.74
N LYS A 14 -8.40 -7.00 -11.55
CA LYS A 14 -9.72 -6.55 -11.10
C LYS A 14 -10.85 -7.03 -12.01
N PHE A 15 -10.63 -6.99 -13.33
CA PHE A 15 -11.65 -7.35 -14.32
C PHE A 15 -11.95 -8.85 -14.34
N TRP A 16 -10.92 -9.68 -14.17
CA TRP A 16 -11.08 -11.14 -14.15
C TRP A 16 -11.21 -11.72 -12.73
N GLY A 17 -11.08 -10.87 -11.71
CA GLY A 17 -11.02 -11.21 -10.29
C GLY A 17 -10.09 -12.39 -9.98
N THR A 18 -8.82 -12.26 -10.36
CA THR A 18 -7.79 -13.28 -10.09
C THR A 18 -6.95 -12.91 -8.87
N GLU A 19 -6.27 -13.90 -8.28
CA GLU A 19 -5.28 -13.70 -7.21
C GLU A 19 -5.85 -12.85 -6.04
N ASP A 20 -5.27 -11.68 -5.76
CA ASP A 20 -5.70 -10.84 -4.64
C ASP A 20 -7.13 -10.33 -4.84
N PHE A 21 -7.55 -10.07 -6.09
CA PHE A 21 -8.93 -9.67 -6.38
C PHE A 21 -9.94 -10.81 -6.23
N ALA A 22 -9.52 -12.08 -6.34
CA ALA A 22 -10.41 -13.23 -6.10
C ALA A 22 -10.81 -13.37 -4.62
N THR A 23 -9.96 -12.86 -3.72
CA THR A 23 -10.11 -12.99 -2.27
C THR A 23 -10.56 -11.70 -1.58
N GLY A 24 -10.66 -10.59 -2.32
CA GLY A 24 -10.98 -9.27 -1.78
C GLY A 24 -9.77 -8.50 -1.26
N LEU A 25 -8.60 -9.13 -1.18
CA LEU A 25 -7.34 -8.48 -0.84
C LEU A 25 -6.97 -7.38 -1.84
N GLY A 26 -7.36 -7.56 -3.10
CA GLY A 26 -7.20 -6.59 -4.20
C GLY A 26 -7.78 -5.20 -3.89
N LEU A 27 -8.81 -5.12 -3.06
CA LEU A 27 -9.45 -3.85 -2.68
C LEU A 27 -8.87 -3.31 -1.37
N MET A 28 -8.36 -4.19 -0.51
CA MET A 28 -7.78 -3.83 0.78
C MET A 28 -6.32 -3.35 0.67
N ILE A 29 -5.60 -3.77 -0.37
CA ILE A 29 -4.19 -3.44 -0.64
C ILE A 29 -4.11 -2.61 -1.94
N ASN A 30 -4.97 -1.60 -2.08
CA ASN A 30 -5.23 -0.95 -3.37
C ASN A 30 -4.12 0.05 -3.80
N GLY A 31 -3.37 0.63 -2.87
CA GLY A 31 -2.28 1.53 -3.25
C GLY A 31 -1.58 2.28 -2.13
N VAL A 32 -0.48 2.93 -2.49
CA VAL A 32 0.26 3.81 -1.58
C VAL A 32 -0.46 5.16 -1.51
N GLN A 33 -1.10 5.46 -0.38
CA GLN A 33 -1.74 6.77 -0.17
C GLN A 33 -0.73 7.86 0.18
N TYR A 34 0.30 7.52 0.96
CA TYR A 34 1.31 8.48 1.39
C TYR A 34 2.71 7.90 1.29
N ALA A 35 3.67 8.72 0.84
CA ALA A 35 5.09 8.41 0.86
C ALA A 35 5.84 9.49 1.64
N LEU A 36 6.46 9.14 2.77
CA LEU A 36 7.42 9.99 3.46
C LEU A 36 8.83 9.60 3.03
N ILE A 37 9.62 10.57 2.56
CA ILE A 37 11.00 10.35 2.14
C ILE A 37 11.91 11.08 3.12
N PHE A 38 12.81 10.34 3.76
CA PHE A 38 13.79 10.87 4.69
C PHE A 38 15.20 10.71 4.12
N ALA A 39 15.96 11.79 4.03
CA ALA A 39 17.41 11.69 3.86
C ALA A 39 18.03 11.23 5.17
N THR A 40 18.52 10.00 5.22
CA THR A 40 19.17 9.42 6.39
C THR A 40 20.69 9.62 6.38
N GLY A 41 21.23 10.05 5.24
CA GLY A 41 22.61 10.45 5.08
C GLY A 41 22.84 11.04 3.69
N TYR A 42 23.80 11.95 3.57
CA TYR A 42 24.25 12.45 2.29
C TYR A 42 25.74 12.78 2.34
N PHE A 43 26.40 12.70 1.20
CA PHE A 43 27.78 13.13 1.00
C PHE A 43 27.91 13.85 -0.33
N TYR A 44 28.54 15.04 -0.33
CA TYR A 44 28.77 15.81 -1.54
C TYR A 44 30.20 15.64 -2.03
N ASN A 45 30.37 15.29 -3.31
CA ASN A 45 31.65 15.31 -4.00
C ASN A 45 31.78 16.59 -4.84
N PRO A 46 32.52 17.59 -4.36
CA PRO A 46 32.67 18.88 -5.07
C PRO A 46 33.44 18.77 -6.39
N MET A 47 34.31 17.76 -6.54
CA MET A 47 35.08 17.59 -7.78
C MET A 47 34.21 17.05 -8.93
N ALA A 48 33.25 16.19 -8.60
CA ALA A 48 32.33 15.60 -9.57
C ALA A 48 31.00 16.36 -9.67
N GLY A 49 30.73 17.29 -8.73
CA GLY A 49 29.45 18.00 -8.65
C GLY A 49 28.28 17.05 -8.34
N THR A 50 28.51 16.02 -7.52
CA THR A 50 27.52 14.95 -7.27
C THR A 50 27.29 14.70 -5.78
N TYR A 51 26.13 14.12 -5.45
CA TYR A 51 25.76 13.63 -4.14
C TYR A 51 25.65 12.10 -4.12
N ASP A 52 26.12 11.51 -3.03
CA ASP A 52 25.68 10.19 -2.59
C ASP A 52 24.57 10.38 -1.55
N LEU A 53 23.40 9.81 -1.80
CA LEU A 53 22.20 9.99 -0.97
C LEU A 53 21.76 8.65 -0.38
N HIS A 54 21.50 8.64 0.92
CA HIS A 54 20.85 7.53 1.60
C HIS A 54 19.43 7.97 1.94
N LEU A 55 18.45 7.33 1.30
CA LEU A 55 17.04 7.70 1.44
C LEU A 55 16.25 6.55 2.07
N ARG A 56 15.39 6.88 3.02
CA ARG A 56 14.38 5.99 3.60
C ARG A 56 13.00 6.45 3.13
N PHE A 57 12.33 5.59 2.37
CA PHE A 57 10.97 5.74 1.90
C PHE A 57 10.05 4.99 2.85
N VAL A 58 9.06 5.68 3.42
CA VAL A 58 8.02 5.10 4.26
C VAL A 58 6.70 5.27 3.53
N PHE A 59 6.15 4.16 3.07
CA PHE A 59 4.87 4.09 2.39
C PHE A 59 3.79 3.72 3.40
N TYR A 60 2.65 4.40 3.31
CA TYR A 60 1.45 4.07 4.04
C TYR A 60 0.36 3.67 3.05
N ASP A 61 -0.23 2.52 3.33
CA ASP A 61 -1.52 2.12 2.76
C ASP A 61 -2.56 2.16 3.88
N VAL A 62 -3.74 2.67 3.56
CA VAL A 62 -4.86 2.74 4.49
C VAL A 62 -5.85 1.68 4.08
N PHE A 63 -5.91 0.60 4.85
CA PHE A 63 -6.83 -0.53 4.66
C PHE A 63 -8.28 -0.16 5.02
N GLY A 64 -8.65 1.13 5.00
CA GLY A 64 -10.00 1.60 5.31
C GLY A 64 -10.92 1.32 4.15
N LEU A 65 -12.10 0.76 4.42
CA LEU A 65 -13.21 0.69 3.47
C LEU A 65 -14.22 1.76 3.85
N ASP A 66 -14.72 2.54 2.90
CA ASP A 66 -15.86 3.44 3.14
C ASP A 66 -17.20 2.80 2.74
N ASP A 67 -18.28 3.57 2.86
CA ASP A 67 -19.63 3.09 2.52
C ASP A 67 -19.78 2.85 1.01
N ASP A 68 -19.07 3.62 0.18
CA ASP A 68 -19.10 3.47 -1.28
C ASP A 68 -18.39 2.16 -1.69
N ASP A 69 -17.29 1.79 -1.01
CA ASP A 69 -16.63 0.49 -1.18
C ASP A 69 -17.57 -0.68 -0.83
N LEU A 70 -18.42 -0.51 0.19
CA LEU A 70 -19.39 -1.52 0.61
C LEU A 70 -20.53 -1.65 -0.41
N ASP A 71 -21.01 -0.54 -0.97
CA ASP A 71 -22.04 -0.56 -2.00
C ASP A 71 -21.53 -1.18 -3.31
N GLU A 72 -20.27 -0.92 -3.66
CA GLU A 72 -19.66 -1.43 -4.90
C GLU A 72 -19.20 -2.89 -4.79
N TYR A 73 -18.68 -3.34 -3.64
CA TYR A 73 -18.04 -4.66 -3.49
C TYR A 73 -18.53 -5.48 -2.29
N GLY A 74 -19.41 -4.96 -1.45
CA GLY A 74 -19.95 -5.64 -0.28
C GLY A 74 -20.98 -6.72 -0.60
N ALA A 75 -21.50 -7.36 0.45
CA ALA A 75 -22.43 -8.49 0.35
C ALA A 75 -23.77 -8.17 -0.32
N SER A 76 -24.12 -6.88 -0.39
CA SER A 76 -25.30 -6.37 -1.09
C SER A 76 -25.01 -5.84 -2.49
N SER A 77 -23.75 -5.86 -2.95
CA SER A 77 -23.38 -5.27 -4.24
C SER A 77 -24.00 -6.04 -5.41
N SER A 78 -24.35 -5.31 -6.47
CA SER A 78 -24.76 -5.93 -7.74
C SER A 78 -23.58 -6.48 -8.54
N PHE A 79 -22.35 -6.11 -8.17
CA PHE A 79 -21.12 -6.51 -8.83
C PHE A 79 -20.36 -7.53 -7.98
N ASN A 80 -20.84 -8.78 -8.06
CA ASN A 80 -20.34 -9.87 -7.25
C ASN A 80 -19.04 -10.47 -7.79
N VAL A 81 -17.90 -9.92 -7.34
CA VAL A 81 -16.56 -10.41 -7.67
C VAL A 81 -16.18 -11.56 -6.71
N PHE A 82 -16.75 -12.76 -6.89
CA PHE A 82 -16.48 -13.96 -6.06
C PHE A 82 -16.87 -13.82 -4.56
N ASN A 83 -16.57 -14.83 -3.72
CA ASN A 83 -16.89 -14.85 -2.27
C ASN A 83 -16.21 -13.73 -1.44
N SER A 84 -15.46 -12.83 -2.07
CA SER A 84 -14.72 -11.72 -1.44
C SER A 84 -15.63 -10.74 -0.69
N GLN A 85 -16.88 -10.58 -1.13
CA GLN A 85 -17.87 -9.66 -0.57
C GLN A 85 -18.10 -9.87 0.94
N VAL A 86 -18.04 -11.13 1.40
CA VAL A 86 -18.21 -11.47 2.82
C VAL A 86 -17.01 -10.95 3.62
N GLY A 87 -15.79 -11.09 3.09
CA GLY A 87 -14.58 -10.56 3.70
C GLY A 87 -14.58 -9.03 3.74
N ILE A 88 -15.00 -8.38 2.65
CA ILE A 88 -15.11 -6.91 2.54
C ILE A 88 -16.13 -6.37 3.53
N THR A 89 -17.33 -6.97 3.58
CA THR A 89 -18.39 -6.57 4.51
C THR A 89 -17.97 -6.76 5.96
N ALA A 90 -17.33 -7.90 6.29
CA ALA A 90 -16.84 -8.17 7.63
C ALA A 90 -15.75 -7.16 8.05
N TRP A 91 -14.86 -6.79 7.14
CA TRP A 91 -13.81 -5.81 7.41
C TRP A 91 -14.38 -4.40 7.62
N TRP A 92 -15.32 -3.98 6.77
CA TRP A 92 -16.04 -2.72 6.95
C TRP A 92 -16.76 -2.67 8.31
N GLN A 93 -17.43 -3.76 8.71
CA GLN A 93 -18.10 -3.85 10.02
C GLN A 93 -17.11 -3.72 11.17
N LEU A 94 -15.96 -4.38 11.11
CA LEU A 94 -14.91 -4.25 12.12
C LEU A 94 -14.49 -2.78 12.31
N GLN A 95 -14.35 -2.04 11.20
CA GLN A 95 -13.96 -0.63 11.23
C GLN A 95 -15.06 0.30 11.73
N HIS A 96 -16.28 0.16 11.19
CA HIS A 96 -17.37 1.14 11.38
C HIS A 96 -18.26 0.80 12.58
N GLN A 97 -18.43 -0.49 12.90
CA GLN A 97 -19.30 -0.93 13.99
C GLN A 97 -18.52 -1.29 15.25
N PHE A 98 -17.31 -1.82 15.11
CA PHE A 98 -16.48 -2.25 16.24
C PHE A 98 -15.28 -1.34 16.53
N ALA A 99 -15.15 -0.23 15.78
CA ALA A 99 -14.08 0.77 15.92
C ALA A 99 -12.66 0.17 15.88
N TYR A 100 -12.48 -0.94 15.17
CA TYR A 100 -11.14 -1.43 14.87
C TYR A 100 -10.47 -0.42 13.94
N ALA A 101 -9.36 0.17 14.40
CA ALA A 101 -8.63 1.11 13.58
C ALA A 101 -8.26 0.42 12.24
N PRO A 102 -8.46 1.07 11.08
CA PRO A 102 -7.94 0.56 9.83
C PRO A 102 -6.44 0.30 10.03
N LEU A 103 -6.01 -0.93 9.75
CA LEU A 103 -4.60 -1.29 9.81
C LEU A 103 -3.89 -0.43 8.77
N VAL A 104 -3.20 0.61 9.24
CA VAL A 104 -2.27 1.34 8.39
C VAL A 104 -1.09 0.41 8.15
N THR A 105 -1.00 -0.17 6.97
CA THR A 105 0.15 -1.00 6.60
C THR A 105 1.28 -0.08 6.18
N ARG A 106 2.44 -0.29 6.80
CA ARG A 106 3.63 0.52 6.58
C ARG A 106 4.71 -0.31 5.91
N ALA A 107 5.08 0.05 4.69
CA ALA A 107 6.25 -0.49 4.01
C ALA A 107 7.42 0.50 4.09
N VAL A 108 8.63 0.03 4.39
CA VAL A 108 9.81 0.90 4.60
C VAL A 108 10.97 0.50 3.69
N VAL A 109 11.13 1.18 2.56
CA VAL A 109 12.24 0.87 1.65
C VAL A 109 13.41 1.80 1.95
N THR A 110 14.61 1.24 2.12
CA THR A 110 15.85 2.03 2.17
C THR A 110 16.64 1.82 0.89
N ARG A 111 17.12 2.92 0.29
CA ARG A 111 17.95 2.90 -0.92
C ARG A 111 19.12 3.86 -0.79
N LYS A 112 20.22 3.45 -1.39
CA LYS A 112 21.41 4.28 -1.58
C LYS A 112 21.50 4.67 -3.05
N PHE A 113 21.58 5.96 -3.31
CA PHE A 113 21.81 6.52 -4.63
C PHE A 113 23.23 7.09 -4.66
N LEU A 114 23.97 6.78 -5.71
CA LEU A 114 25.35 7.19 -5.87
C LEU A 114 25.46 8.15 -7.05
N ASN A 115 26.35 9.13 -6.95
CA ASN A 115 26.67 10.06 -8.04
C ASN A 115 25.45 10.83 -8.61
N VAL A 116 24.49 11.20 -7.76
CA VAL A 116 23.33 12.02 -8.16
C VAL A 116 23.81 13.45 -8.47
N PRO A 117 23.52 14.04 -9.63
CA PRO A 117 23.95 15.41 -9.94
C PRO A 117 23.45 16.43 -8.91
N ALA A 118 24.33 17.33 -8.48
CA ALA A 118 23.96 18.51 -7.70
C ALA A 118 23.40 19.58 -8.66
N VAL A 119 22.08 19.58 -8.85
CA VAL A 119 21.37 20.58 -9.66
C VAL A 119 21.09 21.83 -8.84
#